data_AF-P0DW87-F1
#
_entry.id   AF-P0DW87-F1
#
_cell.length_a   1.000
_cell.length_b   1.000
_cell.length_c   1.000
_cell.angle_alpha   90.00
_cell.angle_beta   90.00
_cell.angle_gamma   90.00
#
_symmetry.space_group_name_H-M   'P 1'
#
loop_
_entity.id
_entity.type
_entity.pdbx_description
1 polymer ?
#
loop_
_entity_poly.entity_id
_entity_poly.type
_entity_poly.pdbx_seq_one_letter_code
_entity_poly.pdbx_strand_id
1 'polypeptide(L)'
;MSGAEEAGGGGPAAGPAGAVPAGVGVGAGPGAAAGPAAAALGEAAGPGIPDEAALAGARQLQEAAGDPDAPPKKRLRAAEAAEAAAAAVAAGSGKLEERLYSVLCCTVCLDLPKASVYQCTNGHLMCAGCFIHLLADARLKEEQATCPNCRCEISKSLCCRNLAVEKAVSELPSECGFCLRQFPRSLLERHQKEECQDRVTQCKYKRIGCPWHGPFHELTVHEAACAHPTKTGNELMEILDEMDQSHRKEMQLYNSIFSLLSFEKIGYTEVQFRPYRTDDFITRLYYETPRFTVLNQTWVLKARVNDSERNPNLSCKRTLSFQLLLKSKVTAPLECSFLLLKGPYDDVRISPVIYHFVFTNESNETDYVPLPIIDSVECNKLLAAKNINLRLFLFQIQK
;
A
#
# COMPACT_ATOMS: atom_id res chain seq x y z
N MET A 1 -24.23 60.34 -10.85
CA MET A 1 -25.65 60.58 -10.53
C MET A 1 -26.08 59.41 -9.65
N SER A 2 -25.93 59.51 -8.33
CA SER A 2 -26.87 60.09 -7.34
C SER A 2 -27.91 59.05 -6.88
N GLY A 3 -27.96 58.83 -5.56
CA GLY A 3 -28.98 58.06 -4.81
C GLY A 3 -28.40 56.79 -4.19
N ALA A 4 -28.00 56.71 -2.90
CA ALA A 4 -28.68 57.12 -1.65
C ALA A 4 -30.03 56.38 -1.51
N GLU A 5 -30.39 55.65 -0.45
CA GLU A 5 -30.45 55.89 1.00
C GLU A 5 -30.71 54.51 1.68
N GLU A 6 -30.09 54.12 2.78
CA GLU A 6 -30.38 54.46 4.20
C GLU A 6 -31.63 53.80 4.85
N ALA A 7 -31.52 53.67 6.18
CA ALA A 7 -32.48 53.20 7.20
C ALA A 7 -32.54 51.66 7.38
N GLY A 8 -32.22 51.10 8.55
CA GLY A 8 -32.63 51.45 9.91
C GLY A 8 -33.50 50.29 10.42
N GLY A 9 -33.52 49.82 11.66
CA GLY A 9 -32.97 50.18 12.95
C GLY A 9 -33.62 49.24 13.99
N GLY A 10 -33.19 49.31 15.24
CA GLY A 10 -34.00 48.87 16.38
C GLY A 10 -33.68 47.48 16.97
N GLY A 11 -32.98 47.48 18.10
CA GLY A 11 -33.08 46.41 19.10
C GLY A 11 -34.42 46.45 19.83
N PRO A 12 -34.73 45.42 20.64
CA PRO A 12 -34.88 45.69 22.07
C PRO A 12 -34.32 44.60 22.99
N ALA A 13 -34.27 44.98 24.26
CA ALA A 13 -33.61 44.37 25.39
C ALA A 13 -34.38 43.22 26.08
N ALA A 14 -33.58 42.37 26.75
CA ALA A 14 -33.75 41.82 28.10
C ALA A 14 -35.01 41.01 28.48
N GLY A 15 -34.76 39.81 29.05
CA GLY A 15 -35.62 39.21 30.08
C GLY A 15 -35.45 37.68 30.23
N PRO A 16 -35.62 37.08 31.42
CA PRO A 16 -34.75 35.98 31.88
C PRO A 16 -35.43 34.60 32.09
N ALA A 17 -34.57 33.61 32.30
CA ALA A 17 -34.68 32.43 33.18
C ALA A 17 -35.93 31.54 33.12
N GLY A 18 -35.74 30.27 32.76
CA GLY A 18 -36.74 29.23 32.99
C GLY A 18 -36.29 27.81 32.62
N ALA A 19 -35.90 27.06 33.66
CA ALA A 19 -36.03 25.61 33.81
C ALA A 19 -35.34 24.65 32.82
N VAL A 20 -34.33 23.97 33.36
CA VAL A 20 -33.84 22.65 32.94
C VAL A 20 -34.91 21.60 33.19
N PRO A 21 -35.19 20.72 32.22
CA PRO A 21 -35.49 19.33 32.55
C PRO A 21 -34.48 18.40 31.88
N ALA A 22 -33.96 17.51 32.70
CA ALA A 22 -33.19 16.35 32.30
C ALA A 22 -33.96 15.47 31.32
N GLY A 23 -33.24 14.87 30.37
CA GLY A 23 -33.77 13.77 29.58
C GLY A 23 -33.25 13.76 28.16
N VAL A 24 -31.98 13.39 27.96
CA VAL A 24 -31.57 12.85 26.66
C VAL A 24 -30.70 11.63 26.89
N GLY A 25 -31.36 10.47 26.96
CA GLY A 25 -30.71 9.21 26.65
C GLY A 25 -30.37 9.23 25.16
N VAL A 26 -29.07 9.21 24.84
CA VAL A 26 -28.61 8.96 23.47
C VAL A 26 -27.75 7.72 23.53
N GLY A 27 -28.38 6.60 23.18
CA GLY A 27 -27.65 5.38 22.85
C GLY A 27 -26.85 5.64 21.58
N ALA A 28 -25.54 5.83 21.72
CA ALA A 28 -24.61 5.80 20.61
C ALA A 28 -24.20 4.34 20.37
N GLY A 29 -24.85 3.72 19.39
CA GLY A 29 -24.44 2.42 18.86
C GLY A 29 -23.03 2.47 18.25
N PRO A 30 -22.33 1.32 18.16
CA PRO A 30 -20.90 1.28 17.92
C PRO A 30 -20.58 1.57 16.45
N GLY A 31 -19.80 2.62 16.21
CA GLY A 31 -19.14 2.86 14.93
C GLY A 31 -18.14 1.75 14.65
N ALA A 32 -18.46 0.90 13.68
CA ALA A 32 -17.57 -0.11 13.14
C ALA A 32 -16.32 0.58 12.57
N ALA A 33 -15.18 0.26 13.16
CA ALA A 33 -13.87 0.72 12.71
C ALA A 33 -13.65 0.32 11.24
N ALA A 34 -13.37 1.31 10.40
CA ALA A 34 -12.95 1.13 9.03
C ALA A 34 -11.63 0.35 9.00
N GLY A 35 -11.72 -0.94 8.66
CA GLY A 35 -10.58 -1.72 8.22
C GLY A 35 -10.08 -1.22 6.86
N PRO A 36 -8.80 -1.41 6.52
CA PRO A 36 -8.21 -0.85 5.33
C PRO A 36 -8.88 -1.43 4.09
N ALA A 37 -9.31 -0.54 3.20
CA ALA A 37 -9.89 -0.86 1.90
C ALA A 37 -8.86 -1.61 1.05
N ALA A 38 -8.91 -2.94 1.09
CA ALA A 38 -8.31 -3.78 0.07
C ALA A 38 -9.10 -3.54 -1.23
N ALA A 39 -8.44 -2.92 -2.21
CA ALA A 39 -8.99 -2.71 -3.54
C ALA A 39 -9.29 -4.08 -4.18
N ALA A 40 -10.57 -4.45 -4.21
CA ALA A 40 -11.07 -5.61 -4.91
C ALA A 40 -10.92 -5.37 -6.42
N LEU A 41 -9.86 -5.93 -7.01
CA LEU A 41 -9.82 -6.17 -8.45
C LEU A 41 -10.78 -7.32 -8.74
N GLY A 42 -11.91 -6.98 -9.38
CA GLY A 42 -12.93 -7.94 -9.76
C GLY A 42 -12.39 -8.93 -10.79
N GLU A 43 -12.24 -10.18 -10.38
CA GLU A 43 -12.14 -11.30 -11.31
C GLU A 43 -13.54 -11.86 -11.54
N ALA A 44 -13.96 -11.82 -12.81
CA ALA A 44 -15.20 -12.39 -13.29
C ALA A 44 -15.20 -13.90 -13.06
N ALA A 45 -16.11 -14.37 -12.22
CA ALA A 45 -16.40 -15.78 -12.02
C ALA A 45 -16.99 -16.40 -13.31
N GLY A 46 -16.13 -17.00 -14.13
CA GLY A 46 -16.55 -17.90 -15.19
C GLY A 46 -16.94 -19.27 -14.62
N PRO A 47 -17.92 -19.98 -15.22
CA PRO A 47 -18.53 -21.17 -14.64
C PRO A 47 -17.52 -22.34 -14.61
N GLY A 48 -17.34 -22.90 -13.42
CA GLY A 48 -16.49 -24.07 -13.19
C GLY A 48 -17.00 -25.28 -13.97
N ILE A 49 -16.15 -25.77 -14.87
CA ILE A 49 -16.28 -27.11 -15.44
C ILE A 49 -15.78 -28.07 -14.36
N PRO A 50 -16.60 -29.03 -13.88
CA PRO A 50 -16.20 -29.93 -12.83
C PRO A 50 -15.09 -30.86 -13.31
N ASP A 51 -14.06 -30.94 -12.50
CA ASP A 51 -12.82 -31.69 -12.70
C ASP A 51 -13.09 -33.20 -12.68
N GLU A 52 -13.24 -33.80 -13.87
CA GLU A 52 -13.36 -35.26 -14.03
C GLU A 52 -12.14 -36.02 -13.50
N ALA A 53 -10.97 -35.38 -13.33
CA ALA A 53 -9.78 -36.06 -12.82
C ALA A 53 -9.87 -36.33 -11.30
N ALA A 54 -10.51 -35.44 -10.54
CA ALA A 54 -10.74 -35.65 -9.11
C ALA A 54 -11.74 -36.79 -8.83
N LEU A 55 -12.76 -36.94 -9.69
CA LEU A 55 -13.72 -38.05 -9.60
C LEU A 55 -13.13 -39.39 -10.04
N ALA A 56 -12.21 -39.40 -11.02
CA ALA A 56 -11.50 -40.61 -11.43
C ALA A 56 -10.60 -41.16 -10.31
N GLY A 57 -9.87 -40.28 -9.59
CA GLY A 57 -9.06 -40.67 -8.44
C GLY A 57 -9.88 -41.23 -7.28
N ALA A 58 -11.05 -40.65 -7.01
CA ALA A 58 -11.95 -41.15 -5.98
C ALA A 58 -12.58 -42.51 -6.33
N ARG A 59 -12.88 -42.78 -7.61
CA ARG A 59 -13.37 -44.09 -8.05
C ARG A 59 -12.32 -45.19 -7.94
N GLN A 60 -11.04 -44.90 -8.23
CA GLN A 60 -9.98 -45.90 -8.05
C GLN A 60 -9.69 -46.24 -6.59
N LEU A 61 -9.96 -45.33 -5.65
CA LEU A 61 -9.82 -45.62 -4.22
C LEU A 61 -11.00 -46.43 -3.64
N GLN A 62 -12.18 -46.36 -4.25
CA GLN A 62 -13.36 -47.10 -3.79
C GLN A 62 -13.40 -48.56 -4.27
N GLU A 63 -12.77 -48.88 -5.41
CA GLU A 63 -12.64 -50.28 -5.87
C GLU A 63 -11.53 -51.06 -5.15
N ALA A 64 -10.77 -50.41 -4.26
CA ALA A 64 -9.82 -51.08 -3.37
C ALA A 64 -10.45 -51.56 -2.04
N ALA A 65 -11.77 -51.48 -1.89
CA ALA A 65 -12.49 -52.15 -0.80
C ALA A 65 -12.50 -53.67 -1.05
N GLY A 66 -11.34 -54.28 -0.86
CA GLY A 66 -11.14 -55.71 -1.01
C GLY A 66 -12.06 -56.50 -0.08
N ASP A 67 -12.69 -57.51 -0.68
CA ASP A 67 -13.52 -58.56 -0.08
C ASP A 67 -13.09 -58.86 1.38
N PRO A 68 -14.00 -58.67 2.36
CA PRO A 68 -13.67 -58.77 3.79
C PRO A 68 -13.22 -60.17 4.25
N ASP A 69 -13.27 -61.20 3.40
CA ASP A 69 -12.87 -62.57 3.77
C ASP A 69 -11.49 -63.03 3.25
N ALA A 70 -10.65 -62.10 2.75
CA ALA A 70 -9.30 -62.45 2.30
C ALA A 70 -8.26 -62.55 3.45
N PRO A 71 -7.41 -63.59 3.47
CA PRO A 71 -6.53 -63.89 4.61
C PRO A 71 -5.46 -62.81 4.87
N PRO A 72 -5.08 -62.60 6.16
CA PRO A 72 -4.39 -61.39 6.64
C PRO A 72 -3.04 -61.10 5.99
N LYS A 73 -2.34 -62.11 5.47
CA LYS A 73 -1.04 -61.95 4.80
C LYS A 73 -1.12 -61.17 3.47
N LYS A 74 -2.27 -61.16 2.78
CA LYS A 74 -2.42 -60.47 1.49
C LYS A 74 -2.68 -58.96 1.66
N ARG A 75 -3.29 -58.56 2.78
CA ARG A 75 -3.53 -57.15 3.14
C ARG A 75 -2.25 -56.39 3.50
N LEU A 76 -1.35 -57.04 4.26
CA LEU A 76 -0.07 -56.43 4.65
C LEU A 76 0.79 -56.06 3.43
N ARG A 77 0.93 -56.97 2.45
CA ARG A 77 1.73 -56.70 1.24
C ARG A 77 1.15 -55.59 0.35
N ALA A 78 -0.18 -55.45 0.30
CA ALA A 78 -0.81 -54.38 -0.47
C ALA A 78 -0.60 -53.01 0.20
N ALA A 79 -0.66 -52.96 1.54
CA ALA A 79 -0.35 -51.75 2.30
C ALA A 79 1.13 -51.33 2.13
N GLU A 80 2.07 -52.28 2.24
CA GLU A 80 3.50 -52.03 2.04
C GLU A 80 3.82 -51.51 0.62
N ALA A 81 3.17 -52.07 -0.42
CA ALA A 81 3.35 -51.61 -1.80
C ALA A 81 2.78 -50.21 -2.04
N ALA A 82 1.62 -49.89 -1.45
CA ALA A 82 1.02 -48.55 -1.53
C ALA A 82 1.87 -47.50 -0.81
N GLU A 83 2.44 -47.85 0.35
CA GLU A 83 3.35 -46.98 1.10
C GLU A 83 4.66 -46.74 0.34
N ALA A 84 5.26 -47.78 -0.24
CA ALA A 84 6.46 -47.64 -1.07
C ALA A 84 6.21 -46.78 -2.33
N ALA A 85 5.04 -46.91 -2.97
CA ALA A 85 4.67 -46.09 -4.12
C ALA A 85 4.45 -44.63 -3.72
N ALA A 86 3.76 -44.36 -2.60
CA ALA A 86 3.58 -43.01 -2.08
C ALA A 86 4.92 -42.34 -1.71
N ALA A 87 5.83 -43.09 -1.07
CA ALA A 87 7.16 -42.62 -0.76
C ALA A 87 7.99 -42.31 -2.01
N ALA A 88 7.91 -43.14 -3.06
CA ALA A 88 8.59 -42.88 -4.33
C ALA A 88 8.03 -41.65 -5.06
N VAL A 89 6.72 -41.44 -5.04
CA VAL A 89 6.07 -40.25 -5.63
C VAL A 89 6.44 -38.99 -4.84
N ALA A 90 6.39 -39.03 -3.50
CA ALA A 90 6.81 -37.91 -2.66
C ALA A 90 8.30 -37.58 -2.82
N ALA A 91 9.16 -38.60 -2.92
CA ALA A 91 10.58 -38.43 -3.22
C ALA A 91 10.83 -37.90 -4.65
N GLY A 92 9.88 -38.08 -5.57
CA GLY A 92 9.90 -37.54 -6.92
C GLY A 92 9.37 -36.11 -7.03
N SER A 93 8.32 -35.75 -6.27
CA SER A 93 7.69 -34.43 -6.32
C SER A 93 8.62 -33.34 -5.81
N GLY A 94 9.29 -33.57 -4.68
CA GLY A 94 10.27 -32.63 -4.12
C GLY A 94 11.39 -32.30 -5.13
N LYS A 95 11.85 -33.29 -5.89
CA LYS A 95 12.85 -33.08 -6.96
C LYS A 95 12.34 -32.23 -8.11
N LEU A 96 11.04 -32.25 -8.40
CA LEU A 96 10.47 -31.37 -9.43
C LEU A 96 10.29 -29.96 -8.89
N GLU A 97 9.73 -29.82 -7.69
CA GLU A 97 9.50 -28.54 -7.01
C GLU A 97 10.81 -27.76 -6.84
N GLU A 98 11.88 -28.41 -6.39
CA GLU A 98 13.22 -27.82 -6.27
C GLU A 98 13.77 -27.34 -7.62
N ARG A 99 13.56 -28.11 -8.70
CA ARG A 99 13.96 -27.69 -10.04
C ARG A 99 13.13 -26.51 -10.53
N LEU A 100 11.82 -26.53 -10.30
CA LEU A 100 10.94 -25.43 -10.67
C LEU A 100 11.29 -24.15 -9.91
N TYR A 101 11.67 -24.24 -8.63
CA TYR A 101 12.17 -23.09 -7.88
C TYR A 101 13.31 -22.40 -8.64
N SER A 102 14.33 -23.16 -9.04
CA SER A 102 15.50 -22.59 -9.75
C SER A 102 15.17 -21.95 -11.11
N VAL A 103 14.17 -22.48 -11.82
CA VAL A 103 13.79 -22.02 -13.17
C VAL A 103 12.86 -20.81 -13.12
N LEU A 104 11.99 -20.73 -12.10
CA LEU A 104 10.95 -19.71 -12.00
C LEU A 104 11.37 -18.49 -11.16
N CYS A 105 12.57 -18.51 -10.58
CA CYS A 105 13.11 -17.38 -9.83
C CYS A 105 13.30 -16.12 -10.69
N CYS A 106 13.15 -14.98 -10.04
CA CYS A 106 13.56 -13.70 -10.60
C CYS A 106 15.07 -13.71 -10.84
N THR A 107 15.51 -13.37 -12.06
CA THR A 107 16.93 -13.30 -12.43
C THR A 107 17.74 -12.22 -11.69
N VAL A 108 17.06 -11.32 -10.97
CA VAL A 108 17.69 -10.22 -10.23
C VAL A 108 17.85 -10.54 -8.75
N CYS A 109 16.74 -10.86 -8.06
CA CYS A 109 16.78 -11.16 -6.62
C CYS A 109 16.96 -12.64 -6.31
N LEU A 110 16.95 -13.51 -7.33
CA LEU A 110 17.13 -14.97 -7.23
C LEU A 110 16.12 -15.67 -6.32
N ASP A 111 14.97 -15.03 -6.10
CA ASP A 111 13.88 -15.55 -5.29
C ASP A 111 12.61 -15.67 -6.13
N LEU A 112 11.70 -16.52 -5.68
CA LEU A 112 10.40 -16.69 -6.30
C LEU A 112 9.56 -15.42 -6.17
N PRO A 113 8.93 -14.97 -7.26
CA PRO A 113 8.12 -13.77 -7.25
C PRO A 113 6.88 -13.92 -6.35
N LYS A 114 6.60 -12.90 -5.53
CA LYS A 114 5.41 -12.83 -4.65
C LYS A 114 4.20 -12.14 -5.29
N ALA A 115 4.41 -11.53 -6.45
CA ALA A 115 3.43 -10.72 -7.17
C ALA A 115 3.67 -10.92 -8.67
N SER A 116 3.33 -9.92 -9.48
CA SER A 116 3.44 -10.01 -10.93
C SER A 116 4.86 -10.32 -11.41
N VAL A 117 4.94 -11.11 -12.49
CA VAL A 117 6.19 -11.53 -13.12
C VAL A 117 6.26 -10.97 -14.51
N TYR A 118 7.38 -10.32 -14.82
CA TYR A 118 7.67 -9.78 -16.14
C TYR A 118 8.74 -10.62 -16.81
N GLN A 119 8.56 -10.90 -18.10
CA GLN A 119 9.47 -11.66 -18.92
C GLN A 119 10.03 -10.76 -20.01
N CYS A 120 11.35 -10.77 -20.21
CA CYS A 120 11.94 -10.09 -21.36
C CYS A 120 11.64 -10.85 -22.66
N THR A 121 11.91 -10.24 -23.81
CA THR A 121 11.68 -10.85 -25.13
C THR A 121 12.36 -12.21 -25.32
N ASN A 122 13.45 -12.46 -24.59
CA ASN A 122 14.23 -13.71 -24.65
C ASN A 122 13.88 -14.72 -23.54
N GLY A 123 12.90 -14.45 -22.67
CA GLY A 123 12.45 -15.45 -21.68
C GLY A 123 12.90 -15.27 -20.24
N HIS A 124 13.78 -14.30 -19.93
CA HIS A 124 14.26 -14.11 -18.56
C HIS A 124 13.21 -13.44 -17.68
N LEU A 125 13.01 -14.01 -16.48
CA LEU A 125 11.98 -13.59 -15.54
C LEU A 125 12.51 -12.54 -14.56
N MET A 126 11.66 -11.57 -14.25
CA MET A 126 11.90 -10.51 -13.27
C MET A 126 10.63 -10.30 -12.44
N CYS A 127 10.73 -10.29 -11.12
CA CYS A 127 9.60 -9.91 -10.28
C CYS A 127 9.27 -8.42 -10.47
N ALA A 128 8.02 -8.02 -10.22
CA ALA A 128 7.57 -6.64 -10.36
C ALA A 128 8.49 -5.62 -9.68
N GLY A 129 8.93 -5.90 -8.45
CA GLY A 129 9.82 -5.02 -7.69
C GLY A 129 11.17 -4.81 -8.37
N CYS A 130 11.83 -5.89 -8.80
CA CYS A 130 13.11 -5.80 -9.49
C CYS A 130 12.97 -5.17 -10.88
N PHE A 131 11.90 -5.48 -11.61
CA PHE A 131 11.62 -4.87 -12.90
C PHE A 131 11.47 -3.34 -12.78
N ILE A 132 10.67 -2.87 -11.81
CA ILE A 132 10.51 -1.44 -11.52
C ILE A 132 11.86 -0.81 -11.12
N HIS A 133 12.65 -1.50 -10.30
CA HIS A 133 13.96 -1.02 -9.90
C HIS A 133 14.92 -0.83 -11.09
N LEU A 134 14.97 -1.80 -12.01
CA LEU A 134 15.78 -1.70 -13.23
C LEU A 134 15.37 -0.51 -14.11
N LEU A 135 14.06 -0.27 -14.25
CA LEU A 135 13.55 0.88 -15.00
C LEU A 135 13.90 2.21 -14.31
N ALA A 136 13.81 2.26 -12.98
CA ALA A 136 14.21 3.43 -12.19
C ALA A 136 15.73 3.69 -12.30
N ASP A 137 16.56 2.66 -12.24
CA ASP A 137 18.01 2.76 -12.37
C ASP A 137 18.42 3.29 -13.74
N ALA A 138 17.85 2.72 -14.79
CA ALA A 138 18.07 3.17 -16.16
C ALA A 138 17.66 4.65 -16.31
N ARG A 139 16.53 5.03 -15.72
CA ARG A 139 16.08 6.43 -15.69
C ARG A 139 17.08 7.34 -14.98
N LEU A 140 17.64 6.93 -13.84
CA LEU A 140 18.62 7.71 -13.09
C LEU A 140 19.96 7.83 -13.82
N LYS A 141 20.41 6.74 -14.46
CA LYS A 141 21.69 6.67 -15.20
C LYS A 141 21.65 7.29 -16.60
N GLU A 142 20.47 7.66 -17.10
CA GLU A 142 20.29 8.10 -18.50
C GLU A 142 20.58 7.00 -19.52
N GLU A 143 20.31 5.75 -19.14
CA GLU A 143 20.60 4.59 -19.96
C GLU A 143 19.30 3.92 -20.39
N GLN A 144 19.38 3.14 -21.48
CA GLN A 144 18.30 2.26 -21.84
C GLN A 144 18.23 1.11 -20.83
N ALA A 145 17.04 0.82 -20.31
CA ALA A 145 16.86 -0.33 -19.43
C ALA A 145 17.06 -1.63 -20.22
N THR A 146 17.92 -2.51 -19.72
CA THR A 146 18.25 -3.78 -20.36
C THR A 146 18.09 -4.95 -19.39
N CYS A 147 17.75 -6.12 -19.94
CA CYS A 147 17.70 -7.35 -19.17
C CYS A 147 19.10 -7.67 -18.62
N PRO A 148 19.27 -7.90 -17.32
CA PRO A 148 20.60 -8.13 -16.75
C PRO A 148 21.27 -9.42 -17.25
N ASN A 149 20.48 -10.41 -17.71
CA ASN A 149 21.03 -11.66 -18.20
C ASN A 149 21.42 -11.61 -19.69
N CYS A 150 20.51 -11.17 -20.56
CA CYS A 150 20.73 -11.21 -22.02
C CYS A 150 20.90 -9.84 -22.69
N ARG A 151 20.82 -8.76 -21.92
CA ARG A 151 21.01 -7.36 -22.36
C ARG A 151 20.05 -6.86 -23.45
N CYS A 152 19.00 -7.61 -23.78
CA CYS A 152 17.93 -7.07 -24.63
C CYS A 152 17.23 -5.90 -23.94
N GLU A 153 16.64 -5.02 -24.73
CA GLU A 153 15.88 -3.89 -24.21
C GLU A 153 14.68 -4.38 -23.37
N ILE A 154 14.46 -3.73 -22.23
CA ILE A 154 13.28 -3.97 -21.39
C ILE A 154 12.52 -2.66 -21.19
N SER A 155 11.19 -2.75 -21.23
CA SER A 155 10.29 -1.63 -20.97
C SER A 155 8.92 -2.16 -20.59
N LYS A 156 8.04 -1.29 -20.08
CA LYS A 156 6.65 -1.67 -19.73
C LYS A 156 5.85 -2.21 -20.93
N SER A 157 6.22 -1.84 -22.15
CA SER A 157 5.54 -2.28 -23.37
C SER A 157 6.21 -3.49 -24.04
N LEU A 158 7.51 -3.67 -23.85
CA LEU A 158 8.26 -4.78 -24.45
C LEU A 158 8.21 -6.05 -23.59
N CYS A 159 8.24 -5.90 -22.26
CA CYS A 159 8.17 -7.05 -21.36
C CYS A 159 6.71 -7.49 -21.20
N CYS A 160 6.43 -8.77 -21.36
CA CYS A 160 5.11 -9.32 -21.11
C CYS A 160 4.95 -9.70 -19.64
N ARG A 161 3.74 -9.53 -19.09
CA ARG A 161 3.38 -10.10 -17.79
C ARG A 161 3.07 -11.59 -17.98
N ASN A 162 3.83 -12.46 -17.32
CA ASN A 162 3.69 -13.90 -17.48
C ASN A 162 2.78 -14.50 -16.40
N LEU A 163 1.49 -14.55 -16.71
CA LEU A 163 0.46 -15.14 -15.84
C LEU A 163 0.65 -16.65 -15.62
N ALA A 164 1.24 -17.36 -16.58
CA ALA A 164 1.48 -18.79 -16.44
C ALA A 164 2.55 -19.07 -15.37
N VAL A 165 3.62 -18.28 -15.36
CA VAL A 165 4.63 -18.34 -14.30
C VAL A 165 4.04 -17.91 -12.96
N GLU A 166 3.21 -16.87 -12.92
CA GLU A 166 2.52 -16.46 -11.69
C GLU A 166 1.70 -17.61 -11.08
N LYS A 167 0.91 -18.31 -11.91
CA LYS A 167 0.13 -19.48 -11.50
C LYS A 167 0.99 -20.68 -11.11
N ALA A 168 2.07 -20.94 -11.84
CA ALA A 168 2.97 -22.03 -11.50
C ALA A 168 3.65 -21.78 -10.14
N VAL A 169 4.08 -20.54 -9.90
CA VAL A 169 4.69 -20.14 -8.62
C VAL A 169 3.68 -20.18 -7.47
N SER A 170 2.39 -19.89 -7.71
CA SER A 170 1.37 -19.96 -6.66
C SER A 170 1.16 -21.37 -6.11
N GLU A 171 1.43 -22.40 -6.90
CA GLU A 171 1.31 -23.80 -6.49
C GLU A 171 2.57 -24.35 -5.81
N LEU A 172 3.70 -23.68 -5.94
CA LEU A 172 4.93 -24.13 -5.29
C LEU A 172 4.83 -24.02 -3.77
N PRO A 173 5.41 -24.98 -3.03
CA PRO A 173 5.39 -24.96 -1.58
C PRO A 173 6.18 -23.77 -1.03
N SER A 174 5.72 -23.25 0.10
CA SER A 174 6.43 -22.28 0.91
C SER A 174 6.10 -22.53 2.38
N GLU A 175 7.08 -22.26 3.23
CA GLU A 175 6.91 -22.44 4.67
C GLU A 175 6.14 -21.26 5.29
N CYS A 176 5.28 -21.59 6.23
CA CYS A 176 4.68 -20.60 7.11
C CYS A 176 5.74 -20.07 8.08
N GLY A 177 5.99 -18.76 8.05
CA GLY A 177 6.92 -18.10 8.98
C GLY A 177 6.57 -18.18 10.47
N PHE A 178 5.45 -18.81 10.84
CA PHE A 178 5.05 -19.04 12.24
C PHE A 178 5.20 -20.51 12.64
N CYS A 179 4.45 -21.41 12.00
CA CYS A 179 4.43 -22.84 12.37
C CYS A 179 5.43 -23.71 11.59
N LEU A 180 6.16 -23.14 10.63
CA LEU A 180 7.15 -23.80 9.75
C LEU A 180 6.62 -24.95 8.90
N ARG A 181 5.29 -25.14 8.84
CA ARG A 181 4.66 -26.11 7.93
C ARG A 181 4.62 -25.56 6.51
N GLN A 182 4.72 -26.46 5.53
CA GLN A 182 4.66 -26.12 4.11
C GLN A 182 3.21 -26.06 3.62
N PHE A 183 2.94 -25.04 2.82
CA PHE A 183 1.68 -24.86 2.12
C PHE A 183 1.95 -24.38 0.69
N PRO A 184 1.06 -24.67 -0.27
CA PRO A 184 1.05 -23.93 -1.52
C PRO A 184 1.02 -22.42 -1.27
N ARG A 185 1.81 -21.65 -2.02
CA ARG A 185 1.88 -20.18 -1.87
C ARG A 185 0.52 -19.51 -1.99
N SER A 186 -0.37 -20.04 -2.83
CA SER A 186 -1.76 -19.60 -2.99
C SER A 186 -2.60 -19.68 -1.71
N LEU A 187 -2.26 -20.61 -0.79
CA LEU A 187 -2.97 -20.81 0.47
C LEU A 187 -2.25 -20.19 1.67
N LEU A 188 -0.98 -19.83 1.52
CA LEU A 188 -0.12 -19.41 2.63
C LEU A 188 -0.62 -18.14 3.32
N GLU A 189 -1.08 -17.14 2.56
CA GLU A 189 -1.59 -15.89 3.12
C GLU A 189 -2.85 -16.13 3.98
N ARG A 190 -3.79 -16.93 3.45
CA ARG A 190 -5.00 -17.34 4.16
C ARG A 190 -4.66 -18.14 5.43
N HIS A 191 -3.72 -19.07 5.33
CA HIS A 191 -3.23 -19.83 6.48
C HIS A 191 -2.66 -18.91 7.57
N GLN A 192 -1.72 -18.03 7.21
CA GLN A 192 -1.07 -17.11 8.14
C GLN A 192 -2.04 -16.15 8.81
N LYS A 193 -3.08 -15.72 8.10
CA LYS A 193 -4.06 -14.77 8.62
C LYS A 193 -5.14 -15.43 9.48
N GLU A 194 -5.59 -16.64 9.13
CA GLU A 194 -6.84 -17.20 9.65
C GLU A 194 -6.68 -18.59 10.29
N GLU A 195 -5.82 -19.46 9.76
CA GLU A 195 -5.81 -20.89 10.13
C GLU A 195 -4.65 -21.27 11.08
N CYS A 196 -3.53 -20.57 10.98
CA CYS A 196 -2.30 -20.91 11.69
C CYS A 196 -2.47 -20.72 13.20
N GLN A 197 -2.22 -21.77 13.98
CA GLN A 197 -2.27 -21.70 15.44
C GLN A 197 -1.15 -20.86 16.05
N ASP A 198 -0.07 -20.65 15.30
CA ASP A 198 1.09 -19.85 15.72
C ASP A 198 1.05 -18.42 15.17
N ARG A 199 0.01 -18.04 14.42
CA ARG A 199 -0.13 -16.67 13.94
C ARG A 199 -0.20 -15.69 15.10
N VAL A 200 0.40 -14.52 14.90
CA VAL A 200 0.32 -13.44 15.86
C VAL A 200 -1.10 -12.88 15.89
N THR A 201 -1.74 -12.95 17.04
CA THR A 201 -3.06 -12.39 17.31
C THR A 201 -2.99 -11.40 18.47
N GLN A 202 -4.08 -10.65 18.65
CA GLN A 202 -4.23 -9.64 19.68
C GLN A 202 -5.36 -10.02 20.61
N CYS A 203 -5.21 -9.68 21.90
CA CYS A 203 -6.28 -9.84 22.87
C CYS A 203 -7.50 -9.01 22.49
N LYS A 204 -8.73 -9.52 22.68
CA LYS A 204 -9.95 -8.72 22.50
C LYS A 204 -9.99 -7.44 23.34
N TYR A 205 -9.31 -7.45 24.50
CA TYR A 205 -9.17 -6.30 25.39
C TYR A 205 -8.09 -5.30 24.96
N LYS A 206 -7.49 -5.45 23.76
CA LYS A 206 -6.64 -4.41 23.16
C LYS A 206 -7.37 -3.07 23.05
N ARG A 207 -8.70 -3.11 22.89
CA ARG A 207 -9.56 -1.91 22.84
C ARG A 207 -9.49 -1.06 24.13
N ILE A 208 -9.13 -1.68 25.25
CA ILE A 208 -8.92 -1.02 26.55
C ILE A 208 -7.45 -1.02 26.96
N GLY A 209 -6.54 -1.19 25.98
CA GLY A 209 -5.11 -1.03 26.21
C GLY A 209 -4.33 -2.29 26.55
N CYS A 210 -4.91 -3.50 26.45
CA CYS A 210 -4.11 -4.72 26.60
C CYS A 210 -3.02 -4.80 25.51
N PRO A 211 -1.72 -4.81 25.87
CA PRO A 211 -0.64 -4.83 24.89
C PRO A 211 -0.28 -6.24 24.43
N TRP A 212 -0.97 -7.28 24.89
CA TRP A 212 -0.64 -8.67 24.58
C TRP A 212 -0.81 -8.96 23.09
N HIS A 213 0.28 -9.45 22.50
CA HIS A 213 0.36 -10.01 21.17
C HIS A 213 1.07 -11.36 21.31
N GLY A 214 0.50 -12.43 20.76
CA GLY A 214 1.07 -13.76 20.89
C GLY A 214 0.47 -14.76 19.92
N PRO A 215 0.94 -16.02 19.94
CA PRO A 215 0.39 -17.11 19.15
C PRO A 215 -1.10 -17.31 19.42
N PHE A 216 -1.87 -17.67 18.39
CA PHE A 216 -3.31 -17.86 18.53
C PHE A 216 -3.72 -18.95 19.51
N HIS A 217 -2.97 -20.05 19.59
CA HIS A 217 -3.27 -21.12 20.55
C HIS A 217 -3.15 -20.68 22.02
N GLU A 218 -2.39 -19.61 22.31
CA GLU A 218 -2.28 -19.03 23.66
C GLU A 218 -3.37 -18.00 23.97
N LEU A 219 -4.12 -17.54 22.96
CA LEU A 219 -5.10 -16.47 23.09
C LEU A 219 -6.16 -16.78 24.16
N THR A 220 -6.70 -18.01 24.16
CA THR A 220 -7.73 -18.41 25.12
C THR A 220 -7.22 -18.38 26.56
N VAL A 221 -5.98 -18.82 26.79
CA VAL A 221 -5.34 -18.81 28.10
C VAL A 221 -5.10 -17.37 28.56
N HIS A 222 -4.56 -16.53 27.67
CA HIS A 222 -4.36 -15.12 27.97
C HIS A 222 -5.68 -14.40 28.27
N GLU A 223 -6.73 -14.60 27.47
CA GLU A 223 -8.01 -13.91 27.67
C GLU A 223 -8.69 -14.29 29.00
N ALA A 224 -8.52 -15.53 29.46
CA ALA A 224 -9.00 -15.98 30.76
C ALA A 224 -8.21 -15.36 31.93
N ALA A 225 -6.92 -15.10 31.72
CA ALA A 225 -6.01 -14.54 32.72
C ALA A 225 -5.77 -13.01 32.58
N CYS A 226 -6.42 -12.36 31.62
CA CYS A 226 -6.17 -10.95 31.32
C CYS A 226 -6.66 -10.08 32.48
N ALA A 227 -5.80 -9.24 33.03
CA ALA A 227 -6.13 -8.34 34.14
C ALA A 227 -6.87 -7.06 33.70
N HIS A 228 -6.86 -6.71 32.41
CA HIS A 228 -7.47 -5.47 31.91
C HIS A 228 -8.98 -5.33 32.17
N PRO A 229 -9.80 -6.40 32.09
CA PRO A 229 -11.23 -6.34 32.45
C PRO A 229 -11.47 -6.02 33.93
N THR A 230 -10.50 -6.30 34.80
CA THR A 230 -10.58 -6.06 36.25
C THR A 230 -9.81 -4.82 36.71
N LYS A 231 -9.10 -4.14 35.80
CA LYS A 231 -8.41 -2.87 36.11
C LYS A 231 -9.44 -1.80 36.46
N THR A 232 -9.07 -0.95 37.40
CA THR A 232 -9.88 0.20 37.77
C THR A 232 -9.89 1.24 36.64
N GLY A 233 -10.92 2.09 36.61
CA GLY A 233 -11.01 3.17 35.62
C GLY A 233 -9.74 4.04 35.59
N ASN A 234 -9.21 4.40 36.76
CA ASN A 234 -7.99 5.22 36.86
C ASN A 234 -6.77 4.57 36.18
N GLU A 235 -6.57 3.27 36.35
CA GLU A 235 -5.47 2.54 35.70
C GLU A 235 -5.64 2.45 34.18
N LEU A 236 -6.89 2.35 33.71
CA LEU A 236 -7.18 2.34 32.27
C LEU A 236 -7.05 3.73 31.65
N MET A 237 -7.34 4.80 32.40
CA MET A 237 -7.24 6.17 31.90
C MET A 237 -5.85 6.53 31.39
N GLU A 238 -4.79 6.08 32.07
CA GLU A 238 -3.41 6.33 31.62
C GLU A 238 -3.13 5.66 30.27
N ILE A 239 -3.52 4.39 30.10
CA ILE A 239 -3.28 3.64 28.87
C ILE A 239 -4.13 4.18 27.72
N LEU A 240 -5.39 4.49 28.02
CA LEU A 240 -6.31 5.05 27.03
C LEU A 240 -5.90 6.45 26.59
N ASP A 241 -5.32 7.27 27.47
CA ASP A 241 -4.85 8.60 27.09
C ASP A 241 -3.73 8.53 26.04
N GLU A 242 -2.80 7.58 26.13
CA GLU A 242 -1.78 7.38 25.09
C GLU A 242 -2.39 6.99 23.72
N MET A 243 -3.36 6.07 23.73
CA MET A 243 -4.07 5.64 22.52
C MET A 243 -4.84 6.82 21.90
N ASP A 244 -5.54 7.57 22.74
CA ASP A 244 -6.27 8.77 22.37
C ASP A 244 -5.33 9.84 21.80
N GLN A 245 -4.16 10.07 22.39
CA GLN A 245 -3.19 11.04 21.87
C GLN A 245 -2.71 10.68 20.46
N SER A 246 -2.44 9.39 20.19
CA SER A 246 -2.07 8.93 18.85
C SER A 246 -3.20 9.15 17.85
N HIS A 247 -4.42 8.74 18.21
CA HIS A 247 -5.59 8.92 17.36
C HIS A 247 -5.94 10.40 17.14
N ARG A 248 -5.78 11.25 18.17
CA ARG A 248 -5.96 12.70 18.08
C ARG A 248 -4.98 13.32 17.08
N LYS A 249 -3.72 12.90 17.04
CA LYS A 249 -2.73 13.40 16.07
C LYS A 249 -3.13 13.05 14.62
N GLU A 250 -3.59 11.82 14.39
CA GLU A 250 -4.08 11.40 13.07
C GLU A 250 -5.35 12.19 12.67
N MET A 251 -6.31 12.30 13.58
CA MET A 251 -7.54 13.05 13.36
C MET A 251 -7.31 14.55 13.18
N GLN A 252 -6.30 15.13 13.83
CA GLN A 252 -5.92 16.54 13.65
C GLN A 252 -5.52 16.84 12.21
N LEU A 253 -4.80 15.93 11.54
CA LEU A 253 -4.45 16.10 10.13
C LEU A 253 -5.71 16.13 9.25
N TYR A 254 -6.60 15.15 9.42
CA TYR A 254 -7.85 15.10 8.65
C TYR A 254 -8.76 16.30 8.95
N ASN A 255 -8.91 16.68 10.21
CA ASN A 255 -9.66 17.87 10.61
C ASN A 255 -9.08 19.14 10.01
N SER A 256 -7.74 19.24 9.91
CA SER A 256 -7.07 20.35 9.23
C SER A 256 -7.39 20.36 7.74
N ILE A 257 -7.36 19.20 7.06
CA ILE A 257 -7.77 19.09 5.65
C ILE A 257 -9.24 19.49 5.48
N PHE A 258 -10.14 19.00 6.33
CA PHE A 258 -11.57 19.34 6.28
C PHE A 258 -11.82 20.83 6.57
N SER A 259 -11.05 21.43 7.47
CA SER A 259 -11.09 22.87 7.70
C SER A 259 -10.57 23.66 6.50
N LEU A 260 -9.54 23.18 5.79
CA LEU A 260 -9.08 23.83 4.56
C LEU A 260 -10.13 23.71 3.44
N LEU A 261 -10.87 22.60 3.40
CA LEU A 261 -11.96 22.40 2.45
C LEU A 261 -13.17 23.34 2.66
N SER A 262 -13.24 24.09 3.76
CA SER A 262 -14.28 25.10 3.98
C SER A 262 -13.92 26.49 3.46
N PHE A 263 -12.70 26.70 2.97
CA PHE A 263 -12.31 27.99 2.41
C PHE A 263 -13.03 28.32 1.11
N GLU A 264 -13.24 29.60 0.85
CA GLU A 264 -13.86 30.05 -0.41
C GLU A 264 -12.96 29.74 -1.62
N LYS A 265 -11.64 29.94 -1.48
CA LYS A 265 -10.67 29.81 -2.56
C LYS A 265 -9.90 28.50 -2.47
N ILE A 266 -10.47 27.47 -3.08
CA ILE A 266 -9.90 26.14 -3.18
C ILE A 266 -9.70 25.80 -4.65
N GLY A 267 -8.52 25.30 -4.99
CA GLY A 267 -8.21 24.81 -6.31
C GLY A 267 -7.49 23.48 -6.23
N TYR A 268 -7.80 22.58 -7.16
CA TYR A 268 -7.03 21.36 -7.34
C TYR A 268 -6.76 21.13 -8.82
N THR A 269 -5.64 20.50 -9.12
CA THR A 269 -5.28 20.16 -10.51
C THR A 269 -4.37 18.95 -10.57
N GLU A 270 -4.39 18.26 -11.70
CA GLU A 270 -3.43 17.21 -11.99
C GLU A 270 -2.15 17.84 -12.53
N VAL A 271 -1.04 17.51 -11.90
CA VAL A 271 0.28 18.01 -12.24
C VAL A 271 1.13 16.88 -12.79
N GLN A 272 1.75 17.13 -13.93
CA GLN A 272 2.63 16.18 -14.58
C GLN A 272 4.07 16.68 -14.49
N PHE A 273 4.85 16.04 -13.63
CA PHE A 273 6.28 16.21 -13.54
C PHE A 273 6.96 15.55 -14.74
N ARG A 274 7.55 16.38 -15.60
CA ARG A 274 8.34 15.94 -16.76
C ARG A 274 9.82 15.93 -16.39
N PRO A 275 10.56 14.87 -16.72
CA PRO A 275 11.97 14.79 -16.40
C PRO A 275 12.76 15.77 -17.29
N TYR A 276 13.78 16.39 -16.70
CA TYR A 276 14.83 17.10 -17.42
C TYR A 276 16.17 16.85 -16.72
N ARG A 277 17.27 17.17 -17.41
CA ARG A 277 18.62 16.96 -16.89
C ARG A 277 19.43 18.24 -16.94
N THR A 278 20.37 18.38 -16.01
CA THR A 278 21.35 19.46 -16.05
C THR A 278 22.42 19.18 -17.10
N ASP A 279 23.01 20.24 -17.62
CA ASP A 279 24.12 20.21 -18.59
C ASP A 279 25.49 20.16 -17.88
N ASP A 280 25.54 19.58 -16.69
CA ASP A 280 26.76 19.41 -15.90
C ASP A 280 27.52 18.16 -16.37
N PHE A 281 28.83 18.08 -16.07
CA PHE A 281 29.66 16.90 -16.35
C PHE A 281 29.07 15.59 -15.78
N ILE A 282 28.39 15.69 -14.64
CA ILE A 282 27.56 14.59 -14.09
C ILE A 282 26.12 15.08 -14.19
N THR A 283 25.41 14.60 -15.22
CA THR A 283 24.03 15.02 -15.46
C THR A 283 23.15 14.57 -14.30
N ARG A 284 22.34 15.48 -13.78
CA ARG A 284 21.42 15.19 -12.68
C ARG A 284 19.98 15.19 -13.17
N LEU A 285 19.21 14.23 -12.67
CA LEU A 285 17.78 14.11 -12.99
C LEU A 285 16.94 15.02 -12.09
N TYR A 286 16.18 15.90 -12.72
CA TYR A 286 15.18 16.74 -12.09
C TYR A 286 13.84 16.56 -12.77
N TYR A 287 12.79 17.04 -12.12
CA TYR A 287 11.46 17.06 -12.68
C TYR A 287 10.87 18.45 -12.59
N GLU A 288 10.16 18.87 -13.63
CA GLU A 288 9.44 20.15 -13.67
C GLU A 288 8.08 19.96 -14.34
N THR A 289 7.06 20.62 -13.82
CA THR A 289 5.76 20.67 -14.47
C THR A 289 5.72 21.78 -15.51
N PRO A 290 4.97 21.63 -16.61
CA PRO A 290 4.53 22.78 -17.38
C PRO A 290 3.87 23.83 -16.48
N ARG A 291 3.85 25.09 -16.93
CA ARG A 291 3.06 26.13 -16.25
C ARG A 291 1.60 25.70 -16.23
N PHE A 292 0.99 25.72 -15.05
CA PHE A 292 -0.43 25.44 -14.86
C PHE A 292 -1.08 26.58 -14.08
N THR A 293 -2.39 26.74 -14.25
CA THR A 293 -3.14 27.84 -13.62
C THR A 293 -4.13 27.27 -12.61
N VAL A 294 -4.04 27.75 -11.37
CA VAL A 294 -4.94 27.38 -10.26
C VAL A 294 -5.15 28.64 -9.42
N LEU A 295 -6.40 28.89 -8.98
CA LEU A 295 -6.77 30.10 -8.23
C LEU A 295 -6.37 31.42 -8.94
N ASN A 296 -6.53 31.46 -10.27
CA ASN A 296 -6.17 32.59 -11.14
C ASN A 296 -4.68 33.00 -11.06
N GLN A 297 -3.83 32.13 -10.54
CA GLN A 297 -2.39 32.30 -10.46
C GLN A 297 -1.69 31.24 -11.31
N THR A 298 -0.53 31.58 -11.87
CA THR A 298 0.29 30.66 -12.65
C THR A 298 1.37 30.06 -11.79
N TRP A 299 1.46 28.73 -11.79
CA TRP A 299 2.33 27.96 -10.92
C TRP A 299 3.24 27.03 -11.72
N VAL A 300 4.36 26.67 -11.10
CA VAL A 300 5.26 25.60 -11.54
C VAL A 300 5.65 24.80 -10.31
N LEU A 301 5.70 23.48 -10.41
CA LEU A 301 6.34 22.63 -9.42
C LEU A 301 7.67 22.13 -9.98
N LYS A 302 8.69 22.10 -9.12
CA LYS A 302 9.98 21.44 -9.39
C LYS A 302 10.18 20.34 -8.36
N ALA A 303 10.78 19.23 -8.78
CA ALA A 303 11.15 18.15 -7.88
C ALA A 303 12.56 17.64 -8.19
N ARG A 304 13.23 17.17 -7.13
CA ARG A 304 14.60 16.64 -7.15
C ARG A 304 14.64 15.27 -6.48
N VAL A 305 15.50 14.40 -7.01
CA VAL A 305 15.73 13.07 -6.44
C VAL A 305 16.78 13.17 -5.34
N ASN A 306 16.53 12.54 -4.18
CA ASN A 306 17.47 12.45 -3.05
C ASN A 306 18.10 13.80 -2.68
N ASP A 307 17.32 14.88 -2.68
CA ASP A 307 17.82 16.23 -2.40
C ASP A 307 19.02 16.68 -3.25
N SER A 308 19.08 16.24 -4.51
CA SER A 308 20.23 16.47 -5.43
C SER A 308 21.53 15.81 -4.98
N GLU A 309 21.44 14.65 -4.31
CA GLU A 309 22.57 13.75 -4.11
C GLU A 309 23.31 13.49 -5.43
N ARG A 310 24.64 13.42 -5.38
CA ARG A 310 25.48 13.30 -6.58
C ARG A 310 25.23 12.02 -7.36
N ASN A 311 25.05 10.89 -6.67
CA ASN A 311 24.94 9.55 -7.26
C ASN A 311 23.73 8.78 -6.68
N PRO A 312 22.48 9.24 -6.94
CA PRO A 312 21.29 8.66 -6.32
C PRO A 312 21.04 7.20 -6.72
N ASN A 313 21.61 6.75 -7.85
CA ASN A 313 21.55 5.37 -8.30
C ASN A 313 22.34 4.40 -7.41
N LEU A 314 23.27 4.88 -6.58
CA LEU A 314 24.02 4.07 -5.62
C LEU A 314 23.31 3.95 -4.27
N SER A 315 22.27 4.75 -4.05
CA SER A 315 21.49 4.69 -2.81
C SER A 315 20.39 3.65 -2.90
N CYS A 316 20.27 2.84 -1.84
CA CYS A 316 19.12 1.96 -1.62
C CYS A 316 17.89 2.72 -1.11
N LYS A 317 18.08 3.92 -0.53
CA LYS A 317 17.01 4.81 -0.07
C LYS A 317 16.79 5.91 -1.09
N ARG A 318 15.60 5.92 -1.69
CA ARG A 318 15.22 6.92 -2.71
C ARG A 318 14.06 7.77 -2.23
N THR A 319 14.18 9.07 -2.40
CA THR A 319 13.17 10.08 -2.02
C THR A 319 13.01 11.11 -3.13
N LEU A 320 11.86 11.77 -3.13
CA LEU A 320 11.62 12.97 -3.92
C LEU A 320 11.35 14.13 -2.97
N SER A 321 11.87 15.30 -3.30
CA SER A 321 11.53 16.56 -2.65
C SER A 321 11.11 17.56 -3.72
N PHE A 322 10.19 18.46 -3.39
CA PHE A 322 9.59 19.38 -4.34
C PHE A 322 9.47 20.79 -3.78
N GLN A 323 9.40 21.77 -4.66
CA GLN A 323 9.08 23.16 -4.33
C GLN A 323 7.96 23.66 -5.23
N LEU A 324 7.12 24.56 -4.70
CA LEU A 324 6.06 25.23 -5.43
C LEU A 324 6.50 26.66 -5.77
N LEU A 325 6.39 27.04 -7.03
CA LEU A 325 6.77 28.35 -7.52
C LEU A 325 5.57 29.11 -8.06
N LEU A 326 5.41 30.35 -7.62
CA LEU A 326 4.49 31.32 -8.17
C LEU A 326 5.17 32.10 -9.31
N LYS A 327 4.58 32.05 -10.51
CA LYS A 327 5.08 32.76 -11.70
C LYS A 327 4.32 34.05 -12.01
N SER A 328 3.09 34.18 -11.52
CA SER A 328 2.32 35.42 -11.61
C SER A 328 2.83 36.46 -10.61
N LYS A 329 2.69 37.75 -10.94
CA LYS A 329 2.87 38.83 -9.96
C LYS A 329 1.63 38.91 -9.07
N VAL A 330 1.82 39.21 -7.80
CA VAL A 330 0.72 39.38 -6.83
C VAL A 330 0.58 40.83 -6.40
N THR A 331 -0.66 41.28 -6.21
CA THR A 331 -0.95 42.63 -5.70
C THR A 331 -0.88 42.71 -4.18
N ALA A 332 -1.03 41.58 -3.50
CA ALA A 332 -0.94 41.43 -2.05
C ALA A 332 -0.33 40.06 -1.71
N PRO A 333 0.26 39.89 -0.51
CA PRO A 333 0.76 38.59 -0.06
C PRO A 333 -0.32 37.50 -0.16
N LEU A 334 0.06 36.36 -0.73
CA LEU A 334 -0.81 35.22 -0.96
C LEU A 334 -0.47 34.11 0.02
N GLU A 335 -1.24 34.01 1.09
CA GLU A 335 -1.10 32.96 2.10
C GLU A 335 -1.79 31.68 1.62
N CYS A 336 -1.02 30.60 1.47
CA CYS A 336 -1.49 29.34 0.90
C CYS A 336 -1.15 28.14 1.76
N SER A 337 -2.08 27.19 1.82
CA SER A 337 -1.85 25.82 2.24
C SER A 337 -1.88 24.91 1.01
N PHE A 338 -0.99 23.93 0.91
CA PHE A 338 -0.96 23.01 -0.22
C PHE A 338 -0.49 21.62 0.16
N LEU A 339 -0.86 20.64 -0.66
CA LEU A 339 -0.38 19.28 -0.56
C LEU A 339 -0.41 18.57 -1.91
N LEU A 340 0.50 17.60 -2.08
CA LEU A 340 0.53 16.70 -3.23
C LEU A 340 0.02 15.32 -2.83
N LEU A 341 -0.94 14.81 -3.60
CA LEU A 341 -1.55 13.50 -3.44
C LEU A 341 -1.35 12.65 -4.70
N LYS A 342 -1.62 11.35 -4.59
CA LYS A 342 -1.62 10.47 -5.75
C LYS A 342 -2.66 10.89 -6.79
N GLY A 343 -2.34 10.72 -8.07
CA GLY A 343 -3.31 10.84 -9.17
C GLY A 343 -4.32 9.68 -9.17
N PRO A 344 -5.41 9.79 -9.95
CA PRO A 344 -6.48 8.77 -9.98
C PRO A 344 -6.07 7.44 -10.61
N TYR A 345 -5.06 7.45 -11.49
CA TYR A 345 -4.60 6.27 -12.23
C TYR A 345 -3.25 5.73 -11.74
N ASP A 346 -2.74 6.26 -10.62
CA ASP A 346 -1.47 5.82 -10.05
C ASP A 346 -1.72 4.98 -8.78
N ASP A 347 -0.89 3.96 -8.61
CA ASP A 347 -0.92 3.03 -7.46
C ASP A 347 0.14 3.39 -6.41
N VAL A 348 0.79 4.55 -6.57
CA VAL A 348 1.74 5.05 -5.59
C VAL A 348 1.04 5.41 -4.27
N ARG A 349 1.65 5.00 -3.16
CA ARG A 349 1.17 5.37 -1.82
C ARG A 349 1.93 6.58 -1.28
N ILE A 350 1.20 7.66 -1.00
CA ILE A 350 1.70 8.94 -0.49
C ILE A 350 0.87 9.31 0.75
N SER A 351 1.54 9.63 1.85
CA SER A 351 0.89 10.10 3.07
C SER A 351 0.56 11.60 2.95
N PRO A 352 -0.66 12.06 3.27
CA PRO A 352 -0.98 13.47 3.17
C PRO A 352 -0.12 14.30 4.15
N VAL A 353 0.50 15.38 3.66
CA VAL A 353 1.20 16.39 4.47
C VAL A 353 0.79 17.76 3.97
N ILE A 354 0.29 18.61 4.87
CA ILE A 354 -0.07 19.99 4.56
C ILE A 354 1.17 20.86 4.73
N TYR A 355 1.51 21.61 3.68
CA TYR A 355 2.54 22.64 3.71
C TYR A 355 1.90 24.01 3.67
N HIS A 356 2.54 24.99 4.32
CA HIS A 356 2.06 26.37 4.41
C HIS A 356 3.15 27.31 3.91
N PHE A 357 2.76 28.33 3.13
CA PHE A 357 3.68 29.35 2.66
C PHE A 357 2.95 30.66 2.32
N VAL A 358 3.63 31.79 2.51
CA VAL A 358 3.14 33.12 2.13
C VAL A 358 3.95 33.59 0.94
N PHE A 359 3.32 33.65 -0.23
CA PHE A 359 3.96 34.12 -1.46
C PHE A 359 3.87 35.65 -1.57
N THR A 360 5.00 36.29 -1.87
CA THR A 360 5.08 37.73 -2.19
C THR A 360 5.83 37.93 -3.51
N ASN A 361 5.95 39.18 -3.98
CA ASN A 361 6.74 39.45 -5.19
C ASN A 361 8.25 39.24 -4.96
N GLU A 362 8.70 39.29 -3.71
CA GLU A 362 10.09 39.06 -3.27
C GLU A 362 10.33 37.58 -2.90
N SER A 363 9.28 36.85 -2.52
CA SER A 363 9.32 35.46 -2.07
C SER A 363 8.29 34.64 -2.85
N ASN A 364 8.66 34.23 -4.06
CA ASN A 364 7.77 33.57 -5.01
C ASN A 364 7.99 32.05 -5.13
N GLU A 365 8.83 31.45 -4.30
CA GLU A 365 9.05 30.01 -4.27
C GLU A 365 9.21 29.51 -2.84
N THR A 366 8.72 28.29 -2.58
CA THR A 366 8.91 27.62 -1.30
C THR A 366 10.31 27.02 -1.22
N ASP A 367 10.76 26.73 0.00
CA ASP A 367 11.84 25.76 0.18
C ASP A 367 11.45 24.39 -0.41
N TYR A 368 12.46 23.57 -0.71
CA TYR A 368 12.23 22.17 -1.03
C TYR A 368 11.72 21.43 0.20
N VAL A 369 10.53 20.84 0.06
CA VAL A 369 9.90 19.99 1.07
C VAL A 369 9.82 18.54 0.58
N PRO A 370 9.87 17.55 1.48
CA PRO A 370 9.79 16.14 1.06
C PRO A 370 8.43 15.83 0.43
N LEU A 371 8.42 15.03 -0.64
CA LEU A 371 7.22 14.33 -1.07
C LEU A 371 7.07 13.10 -0.18
N PRO A 372 6.02 13.01 0.67
CA PRO A 372 5.87 11.96 1.70
C PRO A 372 5.45 10.60 1.11
N ILE A 373 6.32 10.03 0.27
CA ILE A 373 6.20 8.68 -0.26
C ILE A 373 6.48 7.68 0.87
N ILE A 374 5.66 6.63 0.99
CA ILE A 374 5.72 5.69 2.13
C ILE A 374 7.08 4.99 2.23
N ASP A 375 7.65 4.55 1.11
CA ASP A 375 8.92 3.83 1.08
C ASP A 375 9.65 4.00 -0.27
N SER A 376 10.86 3.44 -0.36
CA SER A 376 11.67 3.49 -1.58
C SER A 376 11.14 2.61 -2.72
N VAL A 377 10.28 1.61 -2.43
CA VAL A 377 9.64 0.80 -3.47
C VAL A 377 8.62 1.64 -4.22
N GLU A 378 7.78 2.37 -3.49
CA GLU A 378 6.84 3.34 -4.05
C GLU A 378 7.58 4.46 -4.82
N CYS A 379 8.71 4.95 -4.30
CA CYS A 379 9.54 5.93 -5.01
C CYS A 379 10.09 5.38 -6.32
N ASN A 380 10.54 4.11 -6.34
CA ASN A 380 10.99 3.46 -7.56
C ASN A 380 9.86 3.32 -8.60
N LYS A 381 8.60 3.11 -8.19
CA LYS A 381 7.47 3.12 -9.14
C LYS A 381 7.36 4.46 -9.87
N LEU A 382 7.51 5.57 -9.15
CA LEU A 382 7.49 6.92 -9.72
C LEU A 382 8.67 7.16 -10.66
N LEU A 383 9.89 6.82 -10.25
CA LEU A 383 11.10 6.99 -11.06
C LEU A 383 11.10 6.11 -12.32
N ALA A 384 10.50 4.92 -12.25
CA ALA A 384 10.32 4.02 -13.39
C ALA A 384 9.31 4.55 -14.42
N ALA A 385 8.44 5.50 -14.04
CA ALA A 385 7.52 6.15 -14.96
C ALA A 385 8.24 7.20 -15.81
N LYS A 386 7.80 7.40 -17.06
CA LYS A 386 8.34 8.45 -17.93
C LYS A 386 8.00 9.85 -17.40
N ASN A 387 6.76 10.02 -16.95
CA ASN A 387 6.27 11.20 -16.28
C ASN A 387 5.67 10.79 -14.94
N ILE A 388 5.78 11.65 -13.93
CA ILE A 388 5.16 11.44 -12.62
C ILE A 388 3.89 12.29 -12.58
N ASN A 389 2.72 11.66 -12.39
CA ASN A 389 1.45 12.36 -12.34
C ASN A 389 0.94 12.38 -10.89
N LEU A 390 0.76 13.57 -10.33
CA LEU A 390 0.25 13.78 -8.99
C LEU A 390 -0.93 14.76 -9.02
N ARG A 391 -1.64 14.88 -7.91
CA ARG A 391 -2.70 15.87 -7.75
C ARG A 391 -2.29 16.90 -6.72
N LEU A 392 -2.24 18.17 -7.14
CA LEU A 392 -1.99 19.31 -6.25
C LEU A 392 -3.34 19.82 -5.73
N PHE A 393 -3.43 20.01 -4.43
CA PHE A 393 -4.46 20.81 -3.78
C PHE A 393 -3.84 22.10 -3.27
N LEU A 394 -4.49 23.23 -3.54
CA LEU A 394 -4.05 24.56 -3.14
C LEU A 394 -5.24 25.30 -2.52
N PHE A 395 -5.02 25.83 -1.32
CA PHE A 395 -6.00 26.57 -0.55
C PHE A 395 -5.45 27.96 -0.29
N GLN A 396 -6.17 29.01 -0.67
CA GLN A 396 -5.79 30.37 -0.31
C GLN A 396 -6.48 30.76 1.00
N ILE A 397 -5.69 31.04 2.03
CA ILE A 397 -6.17 31.54 3.32
C ILE A 397 -6.60 33.00 3.12
N GLN A 398 -7.87 33.28 3.34
CA GLN A 398 -8.39 34.63 3.45
C GLN A 398 -8.53 34.96 4.93
N LYS A 399 -8.03 36.13 5.35
CA LYS A 399 -8.21 36.66 6.72
C LYS A 399 -9.54 37.37 6.85
#